data_AF-A0A494G9B2-F1
#
_entry.id   AF-A0A494G9B2-F1
#
_cell.length_a   1.000
_cell.length_b   1.000
_cell.length_c   1.000
_cell.angle_alpha   90.00
_cell.angle_beta   90.00
_cell.angle_gamma   90.00
#
_symmetry.space_group_name_H-M   'P 1'
#
loop_
_entity.id
_entity.type
_entity.pdbx_description
1 polymer ?
#
loop_
_entity_poly.entity_id
_entity_poly.type
_entity_poly.pdbx_seq_one_letter_code
_entity_poly.pdbx_strand_id
1 'polypeptide(L)'
;MQEEFVQALFSCSHRQNLFADRLFDVFDVKRNGIIEFGEFVRSLSIFHPKAPQQDKITFAFKVYDLKNIGYIERDEVKDMVLAILEESKLTLANDTIEAMVHKTIEEADLNGDGWIDPKEWKELVRRYPSLIKNMTLPYLE
;
A
#
# COMPACT_ATOMS: atom_id res chain seq x y z
N MET A 1 2.61 -21.41 -0.36
CA MET A 1 3.45 -20.35 -0.96
C MET A 1 2.92 -18.94 -0.71
N GLN A 2 1.76 -18.48 -1.22
CA GLN A 2 1.23 -17.13 -0.88
C GLN A 2 0.94 -17.02 0.62
N GLU A 3 0.22 -17.98 1.20
CA GLU A 3 -0.10 -17.98 2.63
C GLU A 3 1.15 -18.01 3.53
N GLU A 4 2.17 -18.81 3.18
CA GLU A 4 3.43 -18.89 3.94
C GLU A 4 4.25 -17.59 3.86
N PHE A 5 4.24 -16.91 2.70
CA PHE A 5 4.91 -15.62 2.50
C PHE A 5 4.26 -14.51 3.33
N VAL A 6 2.92 -14.42 3.30
CA VAL A 6 2.15 -13.45 4.09
C VAL A 6 2.33 -13.71 5.59
N GLN A 7 2.32 -14.99 5.99
CA GLN A 7 2.51 -15.38 7.39
C GLN A 7 3.93 -15.10 7.89
N ALA A 8 4.96 -15.28 7.06
CA ALA A 8 6.35 -15.01 7.41
C ALA A 8 6.69 -13.52 7.53
N LEU A 9 6.12 -12.66 6.68
CA LEU A 9 6.44 -11.22 6.69
C LEU A 9 5.61 -10.42 7.70
N PHE A 10 4.35 -10.79 7.90
CA PHE A 10 3.40 -9.98 8.67
C PHE A 10 2.97 -10.58 10.00
N SER A 11 3.37 -11.83 10.32
CA SER A 11 2.95 -12.54 11.55
C SER A 11 1.42 -12.56 11.75
N CYS A 12 0.64 -12.35 10.67
CA CYS A 12 -0.81 -12.23 10.72
C CYS A 12 -1.45 -13.57 10.40
N SER A 13 -1.97 -14.24 11.43
CA SER A 13 -2.80 -15.43 11.29
C SER A 13 -4.22 -15.05 10.87
N HIS A 14 -4.67 -15.59 9.73
CA HIS A 14 -6.10 -15.81 9.37
C HIS A 14 -6.99 -14.59 9.05
N ARG A 15 -6.47 -13.41 8.74
CA ARG A 15 -7.27 -12.33 8.13
C ARG A 15 -6.67 -11.91 6.81
N GLN A 16 -7.51 -11.81 5.79
CA GLN A 16 -7.19 -11.28 4.46
C GLN A 16 -6.60 -9.89 4.64
N ASN A 17 -5.28 -9.80 4.72
CA ASN A 17 -4.60 -8.54 4.76
C ASN A 17 -4.49 -8.08 3.31
N LEU A 18 -5.38 -7.16 2.94
CA LEU A 18 -5.44 -6.53 1.65
C LEU A 18 -4.05 -6.02 1.20
N PHE A 19 -3.21 -5.53 2.12
CA PHE A 19 -1.83 -5.16 1.81
C PHE A 19 -0.96 -6.35 1.41
N ALA A 20 -1.14 -7.51 2.03
CA ALA A 20 -0.34 -8.69 1.78
C ALA A 20 -0.69 -9.39 0.45
N ASP A 21 -1.98 -9.42 0.09
CA ASP A 21 -2.43 -9.90 -1.22
C ASP A 21 -1.92 -8.97 -2.34
N ARG A 22 -2.02 -7.66 -2.13
CA ARG A 22 -1.46 -6.65 -3.05
C ARG A 22 0.06 -6.75 -3.17
N LEU A 23 0.73 -7.03 -2.06
CA LEU A 23 2.18 -7.19 -2.04
C LEU A 23 2.62 -8.38 -2.88
N PHE A 24 1.86 -9.47 -2.86
CA PHE A 24 2.12 -10.64 -3.68
C PHE A 24 2.07 -10.27 -5.18
N ASP A 25 1.01 -9.58 -5.61
CA ASP A 25 0.84 -9.16 -7.01
C ASP A 25 1.96 -8.21 -7.48
N VAL A 26 2.43 -7.34 -6.59
CA VAL A 26 3.55 -6.44 -6.92
C VAL A 26 4.90 -7.17 -6.90
N PHE A 27 5.04 -8.22 -6.08
CA PHE A 27 6.27 -9.03 -6.02
C PHE A 27 6.39 -10.00 -7.19
N ASP A 28 5.28 -10.54 -7.69
CA ASP A 28 5.22 -11.40 -8.87
C ASP A 28 5.36 -10.58 -10.17
N VAL A 29 6.57 -10.09 -10.42
CA VAL A 29 6.91 -9.28 -11.61
C VAL A 29 6.62 -10.06 -12.90
N LYS A 30 6.81 -11.38 -12.87
CA LYS A 30 6.55 -12.28 -14.00
C LYS A 30 5.07 -12.62 -14.21
N ARG A 31 4.19 -12.32 -13.25
CA ARG A 31 2.75 -12.63 -13.27
C ARG A 31 2.48 -14.12 -13.53
N ASN A 32 3.30 -15.00 -12.96
CA ASN A 32 3.18 -16.45 -13.11
C ASN A 32 2.53 -17.13 -11.89
N GLY A 33 2.10 -16.36 -10.89
CA GLY A 33 1.50 -16.81 -9.65
C GLY A 33 2.51 -17.32 -8.62
N ILE A 34 3.82 -17.12 -8.83
CA ILE A 34 4.89 -17.59 -7.95
C ILE A 34 5.97 -16.52 -7.82
N ILE A 35 6.29 -16.13 -6.59
CA ILE A 35 7.42 -15.24 -6.32
C ILE A 35 8.72 -16.06 -6.33
N GLU A 36 9.54 -15.88 -7.36
CA GLU A 36 10.87 -16.49 -7.40
C GLU A 36 11.84 -15.79 -6.43
N PHE A 37 12.91 -16.47 -6.02
CA PHE A 37 13.89 -15.89 -5.08
C PHE A 37 14.46 -14.53 -5.53
N GLY A 38 14.71 -14.36 -6.83
CA GLY A 38 15.19 -13.10 -7.39
C GLY A 38 14.15 -11.96 -7.41
N GLU A 39 12.86 -12.30 -7.42
CA GLU A 39 11.76 -11.33 -7.27
C GLU A 39 11.59 -10.98 -5.80
N PHE A 40 11.62 -11.98 -4.92
CA PHE A 40 11.58 -11.82 -3.48
C PHE A 40 12.67 -10.87 -2.96
N VAL A 41 13.95 -11.12 -3.28
CA VAL A 41 15.08 -10.30 -2.81
C VAL A 41 14.97 -8.85 -3.32
N ARG A 42 14.60 -8.66 -4.59
CA ARG A 42 14.44 -7.32 -5.17
C ARG A 42 13.35 -6.55 -4.45
N SER A 43 12.18 -7.15 -4.27
CA SER A 43 11.05 -6.46 -3.66
C SER A 43 11.27 -6.23 -2.17
N LEU A 44 11.89 -7.18 -1.45
CA LEU A 44 12.30 -6.98 -0.05
C LEU A 44 13.30 -5.85 0.15
N SER A 45 14.21 -5.62 -0.81
CA SER A 45 15.21 -4.55 -0.70
C SER A 45 14.57 -3.17 -0.52
N ILE A 46 13.36 -2.96 -1.03
CA ILE A 46 12.60 -1.71 -0.90
C ILE A 46 12.12 -1.51 0.54
N PHE A 47 11.89 -2.59 1.29
CA PHE A 47 11.47 -2.54 2.69
C PHE A 47 12.62 -2.28 3.66
N HIS A 48 13.87 -2.35 3.20
CA HIS A 48 15.04 -2.10 4.03
C HIS A 48 15.00 -0.66 4.61
N PRO A 49 15.39 -0.43 5.89
CA PRO A 49 15.36 0.90 6.51
C PRO A 49 16.20 1.96 5.78
N LYS A 50 17.31 1.55 5.14
CA LYS A 50 18.18 2.43 4.34
C LYS A 50 17.75 2.59 2.88
N ALA A 51 16.65 1.96 2.44
CA ALA A 51 16.17 2.12 1.07
C ALA A 51 15.72 3.58 0.83
N PRO A 52 15.98 4.15 -0.36
CA PRO A 52 15.57 5.52 -0.67
C PRO A 52 14.07 5.71 -0.45
N GLN A 53 13.70 6.81 0.22
CA GLN A 53 12.30 7.12 0.48
C GLN A 53 11.49 7.24 -0.81
N GLN A 54 12.10 7.75 -1.89
CA GLN A 54 11.47 7.85 -3.20
C GLN A 54 11.05 6.48 -3.75
N ASP A 55 11.88 5.46 -3.57
CA ASP A 55 11.57 4.09 -4.03
C ASP A 55 10.40 3.52 -3.23
N LYS A 56 10.36 3.78 -1.92
CA LYS A 56 9.23 3.40 -1.05
C LYS A 56 7.93 4.08 -1.48
N ILE A 57 7.97 5.38 -1.79
CA ILE A 57 6.81 6.15 -2.26
C ILE A 57 6.29 5.57 -3.58
N THR A 58 7.18 5.34 -4.55
CA THR A 58 6.83 4.79 -5.86
C THR A 58 6.30 3.36 -5.75
N PHE A 59 6.88 2.55 -4.88
CA PHE A 59 6.39 1.19 -4.67
C PHE A 59 5.04 1.17 -3.96
N ALA A 60 4.84 1.99 -2.92
CA ALA A 60 3.56 2.10 -2.23
C ALA A 60 2.45 2.53 -3.19
N PHE A 61 2.73 3.46 -4.11
CA PHE A 61 1.78 3.85 -5.15
C PHE A 61 1.29 2.63 -5.95
N LYS A 62 2.21 1.76 -6.39
CA LYS A 62 1.87 0.53 -7.12
C LYS A 62 1.08 -0.47 -6.28
N VAL A 63 1.27 -0.49 -4.96
CA VAL A 63 0.48 -1.33 -4.06
C VAL A 63 -0.96 -0.79 -3.95
N TYR A 64 -1.16 0.52 -4.08
CA TYR A 64 -2.48 1.13 -3.95
C TYR A 64 -3.27 1.27 -5.26
N ASP A 65 -2.60 1.45 -6.40
CA ASP A 65 -3.17 1.37 -7.77
C ASP A 65 -3.46 -0.09 -8.14
N LEU A 66 -4.58 -0.63 -7.64
CA LEU A 66 -5.01 -2.02 -7.80
C LEU A 66 -5.25 -2.37 -9.26
N LYS A 67 -5.85 -1.44 -9.99
CA LYS A 67 -6.20 -1.66 -11.40
C LYS A 67 -4.98 -1.49 -12.30
N ASN A 68 -3.86 -1.00 -11.76
CA ASN A 68 -2.61 -0.73 -12.45
C ASN A 68 -2.86 0.14 -13.69
N ILE A 69 -3.71 1.17 -13.50
CA ILE A 69 -4.13 2.14 -14.53
C ILE A 69 -3.29 3.42 -14.48
N GLY A 70 -2.40 3.55 -13.49
CA GLY A 70 -1.50 4.68 -13.30
C GLY A 70 -2.04 5.77 -12.37
N TYR A 71 -3.19 5.56 -11.75
CA TYR A 71 -3.88 6.50 -10.86
C TYR A 71 -4.57 5.73 -9.74
N ILE A 72 -4.71 6.36 -8.57
CA ILE A 72 -5.48 5.80 -7.46
C ILE A 72 -6.89 6.39 -7.49
N GLU A 73 -7.88 5.54 -7.71
CA GLU A 73 -9.30 5.92 -7.72
C GLU A 73 -9.89 5.94 -6.31
N ARG A 74 -11.06 6.57 -6.18
CA ARG A 74 -11.78 6.70 -4.91
C ARG A 74 -12.01 5.37 -4.17
N ASP A 75 -12.35 4.32 -4.91
CA ASP A 75 -12.58 3.00 -4.31
C ASP A 75 -11.28 2.42 -3.73
N GLU A 76 -10.15 2.67 -4.38
CA GLU A 76 -8.82 2.23 -3.92
C GLU A 76 -8.37 3.03 -2.69
N VAL A 77 -8.73 4.32 -2.60
CA VAL A 77 -8.56 5.13 -1.38
C VAL A 77 -9.40 4.56 -0.23
N LYS A 78 -10.63 4.12 -0.49
CA LYS A 78 -11.48 3.49 0.53
C LYS A 78 -10.86 2.22 1.08
N ASP A 79 -10.36 1.35 0.20
CA ASP A 79 -9.67 0.14 0.62
C ASP A 79 -8.40 0.43 1.44
N MET A 80 -7.65 1.47 1.08
CA MET A 80 -6.50 1.94 1.85
C MET A 80 -6.91 2.38 3.27
N VAL A 81 -7.96 3.19 3.39
CA VAL A 81 -8.47 3.63 4.71
C VAL A 81 -8.90 2.43 5.55
N LEU A 82 -9.61 1.47 4.95
CA LEU A 82 -10.03 0.25 5.64
C LEU A 82 -8.84 -0.58 6.13
N ALA A 83 -7.80 -0.75 5.30
CA ALA A 83 -6.59 -1.48 5.68
C ALA A 83 -5.85 -0.82 6.86
N ILE A 84 -5.74 0.51 6.85
CA ILE A 84 -5.10 1.27 7.94
C ILE A 84 -5.88 1.13 9.25
N LEU A 85 -7.22 1.19 9.18
CA LEU A 85 -8.09 1.01 10.35
C LEU A 85 -7.97 -0.41 10.90
N GLU A 86 -7.92 -1.43 10.03
CA GLU A 86 -7.73 -2.82 10.45
C GLU A 86 -6.37 -3.03 11.14
N GLU A 87 -5.28 -2.50 10.57
CA GLU A 87 -3.94 -2.56 11.18
C GLU A 87 -3.93 -1.89 12.56
N SER A 88 -4.67 -0.78 12.69
CA SER A 88 -4.83 -0.04 13.94
C SER A 88 -5.84 -0.69 14.91
N LYS A 89 -6.48 -1.80 14.52
CA LYS A 89 -7.57 -2.47 15.26
C LYS A 89 -8.74 -1.54 15.61
N LEU A 90 -9.03 -0.58 14.73
CA LEU A 90 -10.12 0.36 14.84
C LEU A 90 -11.28 -0.06 13.93
N THR A 91 -12.50 -0.01 14.47
CA THR A 91 -13.72 -0.17 13.68
C THR A 91 -14.51 1.13 13.76
N LEU A 92 -14.80 1.72 12.60
CA LEU A 92 -15.57 2.96 12.47
C LEU A 92 -16.87 2.68 11.70
N ALA A 93 -17.86 3.56 11.88
CA ALA A 93 -19.09 3.49 11.09
C ALA A 93 -18.81 3.80 9.61
N ASN A 94 -19.60 3.22 8.71
CA ASN A 94 -19.42 3.42 7.27
C ASN A 94 -19.46 4.91 6.87
N ASP A 95 -20.35 5.71 7.47
CA ASP A 95 -20.44 7.14 7.19
C ASP A 95 -19.17 7.90 7.58
N THR A 96 -18.51 7.49 8.67
CA THR A 96 -17.22 8.05 9.08
C THR A 96 -16.12 7.67 8.10
N ILE A 97 -16.12 6.43 7.61
CA ILE A 97 -15.17 5.97 6.59
C ILE A 97 -15.38 6.76 5.29
N GLU A 98 -16.62 6.95 4.83
CA GLU A 98 -16.91 7.74 3.65
C GLU A 98 -16.47 9.20 3.79
N ALA A 99 -16.66 9.79 4.97
CA ALA A 99 -16.17 11.14 5.25
C ALA A 99 -14.63 11.22 5.23
N MET A 100 -13.94 10.20 5.75
CA MET A 100 -12.47 10.13 5.68
C MET A 100 -11.98 9.98 4.24
N VAL A 101 -12.63 9.15 3.43
CA VAL A 101 -12.26 8.98 2.01
C VAL A 101 -12.49 10.26 1.23
N HIS A 102 -13.65 10.90 1.42
CA HIS A 102 -13.97 12.18 0.79
C HIS A 102 -12.90 13.23 1.10
N LYS A 103 -12.60 13.42 2.39
CA LYS A 103 -11.58 14.38 2.83
C LYS A 103 -10.19 14.04 2.31
N THR A 104 -9.84 12.75 2.24
CA THR A 104 -8.54 12.31 1.69
C THR A 104 -8.42 12.68 0.22
N ILE A 105 -9.47 12.50 -0.58
CA ILE A 105 -9.47 12.88 -1.99
C ILE A 105 -9.41 14.39 -2.13
N GLU A 106 -10.22 15.15 -1.39
CA GLU A 106 -10.19 16.62 -1.42
C GLU A 106 -8.79 17.19 -1.08
N GLU A 107 -8.02 16.52 -0.22
CA GLU A 107 -6.67 16.94 0.13
C GLU A 107 -5.59 16.46 -0.86
N ALA A 108 -5.81 15.33 -1.52
CA ALA A 108 -4.83 14.67 -2.38
C ALA A 108 -4.96 15.07 -3.86
N ASP A 109 -6.19 15.16 -4.38
CA ASP A 109 -6.51 15.56 -5.75
C ASP A 109 -6.36 17.08 -5.89
N LEU A 110 -5.16 17.50 -6.29
CA LEU A 110 -4.82 18.92 -6.37
C LEU A 110 -5.34 19.55 -7.66
N ASN A 111 -5.63 18.74 -8.67
CA ASN A 111 -5.99 19.19 -9.99
C ASN A 111 -7.51 19.08 -10.27
N GLY A 112 -8.25 18.34 -9.45
CA GLY A 112 -9.70 18.20 -9.47
C GLY A 112 -10.23 17.21 -10.51
N ASP A 113 -9.42 16.23 -10.92
CA ASP A 113 -9.81 15.22 -11.91
C ASP A 113 -10.52 14.01 -11.30
N GLY A 114 -10.51 13.88 -9.97
CA GLY A 114 -11.21 12.84 -9.22
C GLY A 114 -10.37 11.59 -8.95
N TRP A 115 -9.07 11.59 -9.30
CA TRP A 115 -8.13 10.51 -8.98
C TRP A 115 -6.81 11.09 -8.46
N ILE A 116 -5.95 10.22 -7.93
CA ILE A 116 -4.65 10.64 -7.38
C ILE A 116 -3.55 10.14 -8.29
N ASP A 117 -2.82 11.06 -8.91
CA ASP A 117 -1.66 10.76 -9.75
C ASP A 117 -0.37 10.52 -8.91
N PRO A 118 0.73 10.03 -9.52
CA PRO A 118 1.97 9.79 -8.77
C PRO A 118 2.60 11.04 -8.12
N LYS A 119 2.37 12.23 -8.66
CA LYS A 119 2.87 13.50 -8.10
C LYS A 119 2.04 13.91 -6.89
N GLU A 120 0.72 13.80 -7.00
CA GLU A 120 -0.24 14.05 -5.93
C GLU A 120 -0.03 13.08 -4.77
N TRP A 121 0.14 11.79 -5.07
CA TRP A 121 0.51 10.79 -4.08
C TRP A 121 1.81 11.15 -3.34
N LYS A 122 2.84 11.57 -4.07
CA LYS A 122 4.10 11.99 -3.45
C LYS A 122 3.91 13.18 -2.51
N GLU A 123 3.10 14.16 -2.89
CA GLU A 123 2.79 15.30 -2.03
C GLU A 123 1.95 14.88 -0.81
N LEU A 124 0.99 13.98 -0.99
CA LEU A 124 0.18 13.42 0.10
C LEU A 124 1.04 12.68 1.12
N VAL A 125 1.95 11.80 0.66
CA VAL A 125 2.88 11.08 1.55
C VAL A 125 3.86 12.03 2.24
N ARG A 126 4.27 13.12 1.57
CA ARG A 126 5.11 14.15 2.21
C ARG A 126 4.39 14.82 3.39
N ARG A 127 3.08 15.02 3.29
CA ARG A 127 2.25 15.58 4.37
C ARG A 127 1.94 14.55 5.45
N TYR A 128 1.72 13.30 5.04
CA TYR A 128 1.37 12.19 5.94
C TYR A 128 2.32 10.99 5.76
N PRO A 129 3.56 11.06 6.32
CA PRO A 129 4.54 9.98 6.17
C PRO A 129 4.09 8.62 6.72
N SER A 130 3.10 8.61 7.61
CA SER A 130 2.50 7.39 8.16
C SER A 130 1.83 6.51 7.10
N LEU A 131 1.41 7.08 5.95
CA LEU A 131 0.78 6.34 4.85
C LEU A 131 1.68 5.24 4.27
N ILE A 132 3.01 5.40 4.36
CA ILE A 132 3.98 4.42 3.89
C ILE A 132 4.76 3.77 5.04
N LYS A 133 4.23 3.82 6.27
CA LYS A 133 4.91 3.24 7.44
C LYS A 133 5.17 1.73 7.28
N ASN A 134 4.22 1.03 6.65
CA ASN A 134 4.32 -0.38 6.29
C ASN A 134 5.39 -0.69 5.23
N MET A 135 5.95 0.32 4.55
CA MET A 135 7.05 0.17 3.58
C MET A 135 8.43 0.05 4.23
N THR A 136 8.51 -0.09 5.55
CA THR A 136 9.77 -0.29 6.25
C THR A 136 9.65 -1.43 7.24
N LEU A 137 10.48 -2.45 7.08
CA LEU A 137 10.59 -3.57 7.99
C LEU A 137 11.83 -3.36 8.88
N PRO A 138 11.65 -2.98 10.15
CA PRO A 138 12.75 -2.57 11.02
C PRO A 138 13.70 -3.71 11.39
N TYR A 139 13.31 -4.97 11.18
CA TYR A 139 14.12 -6.15 11.45
C TYR A 139 15.07 -6.53 10.30
N LEU A 140 15.07 -5.78 9.19
CA LEU A 140 16.01 -5.96 8.08
C LEU A 140 17.32 -5.16 8.27
N GLU A 141 17.61 -4.66 9.48
CA GLU A 141 18.85 -3.92 9.81
C GLU A 141 20.13 -4.77 9.82
#